data_AF-A0A087EAX3-F1
#
_entry.id   AF-A0A087EAX3-F1
#
_cell.length_a   1.000
_cell.length_b   1.000
_cell.length_c   1.000
_cell.angle_alpha   90.00
_cell.angle_beta   90.00
_cell.angle_gamma   90.00
#
_symmetry.space_group_name_H-M   'P 1'
#
loop_
_entity.id
_entity.type
_entity.pdbx_description
1 polymer ?
#
loop_
_entity_poly.entity_id
_entity_poly.type
_entity_poly.pdbx_seq_one_letter_code
_entity_poly.pdbx_strand_id
1 'polypeptide(L)'
;MTDLHLKIIGAVLIAISTLGNTVLAESLGGASADNMTALTVLVVCEVLSWCAIPMYAWLLVQGYQHTHNVLMYGVRLTALAVISEVPYDLATSGKYFDMDSQNPVFALVVALIVLAVLDWGQSHLAGAARVAVIVAVELAGFLWMVLLHIGVRQQMLNMGVLILAFATIFHFLQDRENTMMLTAGLLGAVSFLAPGIGMAVLHYRNDELGYSKPWVQWLFYALYPATLLAGALLV
;
A
#
# COMPACT_ATOMS: atom_id res chain seq x y z
N MET A 1 5.60 12.44 14.74
CA MET A 1 5.37 10.98 14.91
C MET A 1 6.43 10.19 14.13
N THR A 2 7.29 9.40 14.77
CA THR A 2 8.38 8.67 14.07
C THR A 2 7.87 7.67 13.03
N ASP A 3 8.71 7.27 12.07
CA ASP A 3 8.38 6.25 11.05
C ASP A 3 7.96 4.92 11.68
N LEU A 4 8.51 4.58 12.85
CA LEU A 4 8.10 3.40 13.61
C LEU A 4 6.61 3.47 13.97
N HIS A 5 6.14 4.59 14.49
CA HIS A 5 4.73 4.77 14.83
C HIS A 5 3.85 4.70 13.59
N LEU A 6 4.30 5.29 12.47
CA LEU A 6 3.59 5.21 11.19
C LEU A 6 3.44 3.75 10.72
N LYS A 7 4.50 2.93 10.83
CA LYS A 7 4.43 1.50 10.52
C LYS A 7 3.50 0.73 11.45
N ILE A 8 3.48 1.05 12.73
CA ILE A 8 2.57 0.43 13.70
C ILE A 8 1.12 0.74 13.33
N ILE A 9 0.80 2.01 13.06
CA ILE A 9 -0.55 2.44 12.65
C ILE A 9 -0.95 1.73 11.35
N GLY A 10 -0.08 1.75 10.33
CA GLY A 10 -0.34 1.04 9.08
C GLY A 10 -0.60 -0.46 9.27
N ALA A 11 0.21 -1.12 10.10
CA ALA A 11 0.03 -2.54 10.40
C ALA A 11 -1.28 -2.84 11.14
N VAL A 12 -1.67 -1.99 12.09
CA VAL A 12 -2.95 -2.12 12.80
C VAL A 12 -4.12 -1.95 11.85
N LEU A 13 -4.06 -0.97 10.94
CA LEU A 13 -5.11 -0.72 9.94
C LEU A 13 -5.29 -1.91 8.98
N ILE A 14 -4.21 -2.55 8.54
CA ILE A 14 -4.26 -3.78 7.74
C ILE A 14 -4.84 -4.94 8.55
N ALA A 15 -4.42 -5.09 9.82
CA ALA A 15 -4.94 -6.13 10.69
C ALA A 15 -6.45 -5.98 10.94
N ILE A 16 -6.97 -4.75 11.04
CA ILE A 16 -8.41 -4.47 11.17
C ILE A 16 -9.19 -4.99 9.96
N SER A 17 -8.74 -4.74 8.73
CA SER A 17 -9.39 -5.26 7.52
C SER A 17 -9.37 -6.79 7.51
N THR A 18 -8.22 -7.39 7.84
CA THR A 18 -8.06 -8.85 7.83
C THR A 18 -8.97 -9.52 8.86
N LEU A 19 -8.96 -9.04 10.12
CA LEU A 19 -9.83 -9.54 11.19
C LEU A 19 -11.31 -9.23 10.93
N GLY A 20 -11.61 -8.11 10.27
CA GLY A 20 -12.95 -7.74 9.85
C GLY A 20 -13.54 -8.76 8.89
N ASN A 21 -12.74 -9.17 7.89
CA ASN A 21 -13.14 -10.16 6.89
C ASN A 21 -13.30 -11.56 7.47
N THR A 22 -12.36 -12.01 8.31
CA THR A 22 -12.29 -13.42 8.72
C THR A 22 -12.92 -13.73 10.07
N VAL A 23 -12.79 -12.84 11.06
CA VAL A 23 -13.28 -13.13 12.43
C VAL A 23 -14.62 -12.45 12.68
N LEU A 24 -14.70 -11.13 12.43
CA LEU A 24 -15.86 -10.35 12.82
C LEU A 24 -17.07 -10.66 11.93
N ALA A 25 -16.90 -10.71 10.61
CA ALA A 25 -18.00 -11.05 9.70
C ALA A 25 -18.52 -12.49 9.94
N GLU A 26 -17.64 -13.44 10.23
CA GLU A 26 -18.03 -14.82 10.51
C GLU A 26 -18.74 -14.98 11.86
N SER A 27 -18.26 -14.29 12.90
CA SER A 27 -18.93 -14.27 14.21
C SER A 27 -20.37 -13.75 14.16
N LEU A 28 -20.70 -13.00 13.11
CA LEU A 28 -22.04 -12.47 12.85
C LEU A 28 -22.89 -13.38 11.95
N GLY A 29 -22.45 -14.60 11.64
CA GLY A 29 -23.16 -15.56 10.78
C GLY A 29 -22.73 -15.52 9.31
N GLY A 30 -21.58 -14.92 9.01
CA GLY A 30 -21.00 -14.86 7.66
C GLY A 30 -21.58 -13.75 6.79
N ALA A 31 -20.75 -13.22 5.89
CA ALA A 31 -21.16 -12.22 4.90
C ALA A 31 -22.04 -12.89 3.83
N SER A 32 -23.35 -12.70 3.92
CA SER A 32 -24.33 -13.14 2.92
C SER A 32 -25.26 -11.99 2.55
N ALA A 33 -25.94 -12.08 1.41
CA ALA A 33 -26.87 -11.05 0.95
C ALA A 33 -27.99 -10.75 1.98
N ASP A 34 -28.34 -11.75 2.79
CA ASP A 34 -29.36 -11.65 3.82
C ASP A 34 -28.82 -11.09 5.15
N ASN A 35 -27.49 -11.04 5.32
CA ASN A 35 -26.81 -10.56 6.51
C ASN A 35 -26.13 -9.19 6.29
N MET A 36 -26.95 -8.15 6.19
CA MET A 36 -26.48 -6.78 6.00
C MET A 36 -25.55 -6.29 7.13
N THR A 37 -25.70 -6.81 8.34
CA THR A 37 -24.84 -6.42 9.48
C THR A 37 -23.41 -6.90 9.28
N ALA A 38 -23.21 -8.17 8.93
CA ALA A 38 -21.87 -8.71 8.64
C ALA A 38 -21.21 -7.98 7.46
N LEU A 39 -21.97 -7.71 6.39
CA LEU A 39 -21.50 -6.93 5.25
C LEU A 39 -21.08 -5.51 5.66
N THR A 40 -21.86 -4.84 6.49
CA THR A 40 -21.54 -3.48 6.96
C THR A 40 -20.24 -3.46 7.77
N VAL A 41 -20.05 -4.43 8.66
CA VAL A 41 -18.83 -4.55 9.47
C VAL A 41 -17.61 -4.78 8.59
N LEU A 42 -17.72 -5.71 7.64
CA LEU A 42 -16.67 -6.02 6.68
C LEU A 42 -16.26 -4.79 5.85
N VAL A 43 -17.23 -4.03 5.34
CA VAL A 43 -16.96 -2.81 4.55
C VAL A 43 -16.33 -1.73 5.42
N VAL A 44 -16.81 -1.51 6.65
CA VAL A 44 -16.23 -0.52 7.56
C VAL A 44 -14.78 -0.86 7.89
N CYS A 45 -14.48 -2.12 8.21
CA CYS A 45 -13.12 -2.58 8.46
C CYS A 45 -12.21 -2.39 7.24
N GLU A 46 -12.71 -2.68 6.04
CA GLU A 46 -11.96 -2.48 4.79
C GLU A 46 -11.68 -1.00 4.53
N VAL A 47 -12.69 -0.13 4.62
CA VAL A 47 -12.57 1.33 4.43
C VAL A 47 -11.56 1.92 5.41
N LEU A 48 -11.57 1.49 6.68
CA LEU A 48 -10.59 1.94 7.67
C LEU A 48 -9.16 1.59 7.25
N SER A 49 -8.95 0.41 6.66
CA SER A 49 -7.62 -0.02 6.21
C SER A 49 -7.05 0.84 5.10
N TRP A 50 -7.88 1.50 4.29
CA TRP A 50 -7.42 2.38 3.21
C TRP A 50 -6.71 3.64 3.71
N CYS A 51 -6.88 4.01 4.99
CA CYS A 51 -6.06 5.03 5.63
C CYS A 51 -4.55 4.68 5.60
N ALA A 52 -4.20 3.40 5.51
CA ALA A 52 -2.81 2.96 5.48
C ALA A 52 -2.11 3.20 4.13
N ILE A 53 -2.86 3.37 3.04
CA ILE A 53 -2.34 3.52 1.67
C ILE A 53 -1.28 4.64 1.56
N PRO A 54 -1.59 5.90 1.91
CA PRO A 54 -0.59 6.98 1.84
C PRO A 54 0.59 6.76 2.78
N MET A 55 0.39 6.05 3.90
CA MET A 55 1.47 5.75 4.85
C MET A 55 2.50 4.81 4.23
N TYR A 56 2.04 3.73 3.58
CA TYR A 56 2.93 2.79 2.89
C TYR A 56 3.58 3.40 1.65
N ALA A 57 2.87 4.23 0.90
CA ALA A 57 3.44 4.97 -0.22
C ALA A 57 4.55 5.95 0.24
N TRP A 58 4.35 6.64 1.36
CA TRP A 58 5.37 7.51 1.95
C TRP A 58 6.59 6.71 2.40
N LEU A 59 6.39 5.61 3.14
CA LEU A 59 7.46 4.74 3.60
C LEU A 59 8.28 4.15 2.45
N LEU A 60 7.64 3.86 1.31
CA LEU A 60 8.31 3.42 0.09
C LEU A 60 9.24 4.49 -0.45
N VAL A 61 8.74 5.72 -0.63
CA VAL A 61 9.51 6.86 -1.16
C VAL A 61 10.68 7.19 -0.23
N GLN A 62 10.43 7.23 1.08
CA GLN A 62 11.49 7.42 2.09
C GLN A 62 12.54 6.30 2.04
N GLY A 63 12.08 5.05 1.96
CA GLY A 63 12.96 3.88 1.84
C GLY A 63 13.80 3.90 0.57
N TYR A 64 13.24 4.36 -0.54
CA TYR A 64 13.92 4.51 -1.82
C TYR A 64 15.01 5.59 -1.76
N GLN A 65 14.70 6.77 -1.20
CA GLN A 65 15.63 7.91 -1.12
C GLN A 65 16.81 7.67 -0.17
N HIS A 66 16.57 6.98 0.95
CA HIS A 66 17.58 6.77 1.98
C HIS A 66 18.35 5.44 1.84
N THR A 67 17.97 4.59 0.89
CA THR A 67 18.62 3.30 0.67
C THR A 67 19.88 3.45 -0.16
N HIS A 68 20.99 2.87 0.32
CA HIS A 68 22.23 2.79 -0.43
C HIS A 68 22.15 1.81 -1.63
N ASN A 69 21.33 0.77 -1.54
CA ASN A 69 21.20 -0.26 -2.58
C ASN A 69 19.74 -0.56 -2.93
N VAL A 70 19.22 0.19 -3.91
CA VAL A 70 17.82 0.11 -4.38
C VAL A 70 17.49 -1.29 -4.89
N LEU A 71 18.44 -1.97 -5.55
CA LEU A 71 18.22 -3.32 -6.08
C LEU A 71 17.97 -4.32 -4.95
N MET A 72 18.77 -4.27 -3.88
CA MET A 72 18.56 -5.12 -2.71
C MET A 72 17.25 -4.81 -1.99
N TYR A 73 16.86 -3.53 -1.95
CA TYR A 73 15.55 -3.13 -1.41
C TYR A 73 14.40 -3.69 -2.25
N GLY A 74 14.47 -3.59 -3.58
CA GLY A 74 13.50 -4.17 -4.50
C GLY A 74 13.41 -5.70 -4.40
N VAL A 75 14.53 -6.40 -4.25
CA VAL A 75 14.55 -7.85 -4.04
C VAL A 75 13.84 -8.23 -2.74
N ARG A 76 14.09 -7.51 -1.63
CA ARG A 76 13.41 -7.77 -0.35
C ARG A 76 11.91 -7.53 -0.46
N LEU A 77 11.51 -6.46 -1.13
CA LEU A 77 10.10 -6.12 -1.32
C LEU A 77 9.38 -7.12 -2.24
N THR A 78 10.07 -7.58 -3.29
CA THR A 78 9.54 -8.62 -4.20
C THR A 78 9.43 -9.97 -3.49
N ALA A 79 10.44 -10.36 -2.71
CA ALA A 79 10.38 -11.57 -1.89
C ALA A 79 9.22 -11.51 -0.89
N LEU A 80 8.99 -10.36 -0.26
CA LEU A 80 7.83 -10.14 0.60
C LEU A 80 6.52 -10.29 -0.18
N ALA A 81 6.41 -9.67 -1.35
CA ALA A 81 5.20 -9.75 -2.18
C ALA A 81 4.84 -11.20 -2.50
N VAL A 82 5.82 -11.98 -2.97
CA VAL A 82 5.64 -13.39 -3.34
C VAL A 82 5.29 -14.26 -2.12
N ILE A 83 5.98 -14.07 -0.98
CA ILE A 83 5.70 -14.82 0.25
C ILE A 83 4.30 -14.51 0.78
N SER A 84 3.87 -13.25 0.67
CA SER A 84 2.58 -12.78 1.18
C SER A 84 1.41 -13.04 0.24
N GLU A 85 1.64 -13.47 -1.01
CA GLU A 85 0.57 -13.78 -1.97
C GLU A 85 -0.31 -14.93 -1.49
N VAL A 86 0.28 -16.07 -1.11
CA VAL A 86 -0.50 -17.23 -0.64
C VAL A 86 -1.33 -16.91 0.61
N PRO A 87 -0.78 -16.24 1.66
CA PRO A 87 -1.58 -15.74 2.77
C PRO A 87 -2.68 -14.75 2.36
N TYR A 88 -2.42 -13.90 1.37
CA TYR A 88 -3.35 -12.88 0.91
C TYR A 88 -4.55 -13.51 0.21
N ASP A 89 -4.31 -14.45 -0.69
CA ASP A 89 -5.36 -15.20 -1.38
C ASP A 89 -6.22 -15.96 -0.38
N LEU A 90 -5.59 -16.63 0.58
CA LEU A 90 -6.30 -17.39 1.59
C LEU A 90 -7.16 -16.49 2.49
N ALA A 91 -6.64 -15.33 2.91
CA ALA A 91 -7.37 -14.39 3.74
C ALA A 91 -8.48 -13.63 3.00
N THR A 92 -8.38 -13.51 1.67
CA THR A 92 -9.30 -12.69 0.86
C THR A 92 -10.38 -13.52 0.17
N SER A 93 -10.02 -14.68 -0.39
CA SER A 93 -10.93 -15.54 -1.14
C SER A 93 -11.09 -16.96 -0.58
N GLY A 94 -10.33 -17.31 0.47
CA GLY A 94 -10.35 -18.65 1.06
C GLY A 94 -9.66 -19.71 0.20
N LYS A 95 -8.98 -19.32 -0.89
CA LYS A 95 -8.24 -20.22 -1.78
C LYS A 95 -6.74 -20.01 -1.62
N TYR A 96 -5.96 -21.07 -1.81
CA TYR A 96 -4.49 -20.97 -1.76
C TYR A 96 -3.87 -20.25 -2.97
N PHE A 97 -4.61 -20.21 -4.09
CA PHE A 97 -4.20 -19.54 -5.31
C PHE A 97 -5.43 -18.88 -5.94
N ASP A 98 -5.42 -17.56 -6.01
CA ASP A 98 -6.44 -16.77 -6.66
C ASP A 98 -5.79 -15.74 -7.59
N MET A 99 -6.28 -15.67 -8.82
CA MET A 99 -5.80 -14.70 -9.81
C MET A 99 -6.75 -13.50 -9.97
N ASP A 100 -7.86 -13.48 -9.22
CA ASP A 100 -8.84 -12.40 -9.32
C ASP A 100 -8.32 -11.08 -8.74
N SER A 101 -7.41 -11.15 -7.76
CA SER A 101 -6.74 -10.01 -7.14
C SER A 101 -5.34 -10.41 -6.71
N GLN A 102 -4.43 -9.45 -6.63
CA GLN A 102 -3.04 -9.68 -6.22
C GLN A 102 -2.71 -8.87 -4.97
N ASN A 103 -1.75 -9.31 -4.19
CA ASN A 103 -1.34 -8.63 -2.97
C ASN A 103 -0.92 -7.15 -3.19
N PRO A 104 -1.40 -6.19 -2.39
CA PRO A 104 -0.98 -4.78 -2.44
C PRO A 104 0.53 -4.54 -2.35
N VAL A 105 1.32 -5.46 -1.78
CA VAL A 105 2.79 -5.33 -1.75
C VAL A 105 3.39 -5.36 -3.16
N PHE A 106 2.78 -6.06 -4.12
CA PHE A 106 3.18 -5.97 -5.52
C PHE A 106 3.06 -4.54 -6.06
N ALA A 107 2.11 -3.75 -5.55
CA ALA A 107 2.00 -2.35 -5.95
C ALA A 107 3.20 -1.53 -5.47
N LEU A 108 3.72 -1.82 -4.27
CA LEU A 108 4.93 -1.17 -3.78
C LEU A 108 6.14 -1.53 -4.66
N VAL A 109 6.23 -2.76 -5.16
CA VAL A 109 7.27 -3.18 -6.11
C VAL A 109 7.17 -2.40 -7.42
N VAL A 110 5.98 -2.34 -8.01
CA VAL A 110 5.78 -1.60 -9.27
C VAL A 110 6.07 -0.10 -9.07
N ALA A 111 5.58 0.50 -7.98
CA ALA A 111 5.87 1.90 -7.66
C ALA A 111 7.39 2.14 -7.49
N LEU A 112 8.12 1.23 -6.83
CA LEU A 112 9.58 1.33 -6.70
C LEU A 112 10.27 1.33 -8.08
N ILE A 113 9.85 0.43 -8.97
CA ILE A 113 10.40 0.35 -10.34
C ILE A 113 10.09 1.63 -11.10
N VAL A 114 8.85 2.14 -11.02
CA VAL A 114 8.46 3.40 -11.66
C VAL A 114 9.37 4.54 -11.16
N LEU A 115 9.51 4.72 -9.85
CA LEU A 115 10.39 5.75 -9.27
C LEU A 115 11.84 5.64 -9.77
N ALA A 116 12.40 4.42 -9.79
CA ALA A 116 13.76 4.19 -10.27
C ALA A 116 13.95 4.58 -11.75
N VAL A 117 12.97 4.27 -12.61
CA VAL A 117 13.01 4.62 -14.03
C VAL A 117 12.77 6.13 -14.23
N LEU A 118 11.93 6.76 -13.40
CA LEU A 118 11.71 8.20 -13.42
C LEU A 118 13.00 8.96 -13.12
N ASP A 119 13.73 8.58 -12.07
CA ASP A 119 15.03 9.19 -11.72
C ASP A 119 16.07 8.98 -12.81
N TRP A 120 16.11 7.78 -13.39
CA TRP A 120 16.97 7.52 -14.54
C TRP A 120 16.63 8.44 -15.72
N GLY A 121 15.34 8.57 -16.05
CA GLY A 121 14.86 9.45 -17.12
C GLY A 121 15.15 10.93 -16.85
N GLN A 122 15.05 11.38 -15.60
CA GLN A 122 15.39 12.75 -15.20
C GLN A 122 16.89 13.05 -15.35
N SER A 123 17.75 12.09 -15.08
CA SER A 123 19.21 12.24 -15.12
C SER A 123 19.82 12.07 -16.51
N HIS A 124 19.17 11.30 -17.40
CA HIS A 124 19.73 10.94 -18.71
C HIS A 124 19.02 11.58 -19.91
N LEU A 125 17.81 12.12 -19.74
CA LEU A 125 17.00 12.66 -20.83
C LEU A 125 16.65 14.13 -20.59
N ALA A 126 16.42 14.85 -21.69
CA ALA A 126 16.02 16.26 -21.65
C ALA A 126 14.83 16.53 -22.60
N GLY A 127 14.15 17.65 -22.36
CA GLY A 127 13.06 18.14 -23.22
C GLY A 127 11.90 17.15 -23.35
N ALA A 128 11.38 17.01 -24.58
CA ALA A 128 10.22 16.16 -24.87
C ALA A 128 10.47 14.68 -24.59
N ALA A 129 11.69 14.18 -24.81
CA ALA A 129 12.02 12.78 -24.57
C ALA A 129 11.86 12.39 -23.08
N ARG A 130 12.27 13.29 -22.17
CA ARG A 130 12.09 13.11 -20.73
C ARG A 130 10.62 13.02 -20.36
N VAL A 131 9.81 13.96 -20.86
CA VAL A 131 8.36 13.98 -20.57
C VAL A 131 7.69 12.72 -21.13
N ALA A 132 8.06 12.29 -22.33
CA ALA A 132 7.53 11.07 -22.94
C ALA A 132 7.84 9.82 -22.09
N VAL A 133 9.07 9.68 -21.58
CA VAL A 133 9.43 8.54 -20.71
C VAL A 133 8.68 8.59 -19.38
N ILE A 134 8.59 9.77 -18.75
CA ILE A 134 7.83 9.92 -17.49
C ILE A 134 6.38 9.48 -17.69
N VAL A 135 5.72 10.01 -18.72
CA VAL A 135 4.32 9.67 -19.03
C VAL A 135 4.16 8.20 -19.39
N ALA A 136 5.05 7.65 -20.21
CA ALA A 136 4.97 6.25 -20.63
C ALA A 136 5.13 5.27 -19.46
N VAL A 137 6.06 5.54 -18.54
CA VAL A 137 6.33 4.66 -17.39
C VAL A 137 5.21 4.74 -16.37
N GLU A 138 4.69 5.93 -16.09
CA GLU A 138 3.51 6.12 -15.23
C GLU A 138 2.28 5.40 -15.81
N LEU A 139 2.03 5.57 -17.12
CA LEU A 139 0.93 4.88 -17.80
C LEU A 139 1.12 3.35 -17.78
N ALA A 140 2.34 2.86 -18.00
CA ALA A 140 2.64 1.44 -17.93
C ALA A 140 2.41 0.89 -16.52
N GLY A 141 2.88 1.59 -15.48
CA GLY A 141 2.65 1.24 -14.08
C GLY A 141 1.15 1.23 -13.74
N PHE A 142 0.42 2.27 -14.13
CA PHE A 142 -1.02 2.36 -13.96
C PHE A 142 -1.76 1.20 -14.64
N LEU A 143 -1.48 0.94 -15.91
CA LEU A 143 -2.09 -0.16 -16.65
C LEU A 143 -1.80 -1.50 -16.00
N TRP A 144 -0.58 -1.72 -15.53
CA TRP A 144 -0.20 -2.94 -14.82
C TRP A 144 -1.01 -3.15 -13.54
N MET A 145 -1.21 -2.11 -12.73
CA MET A 145 -2.03 -2.18 -11.50
C MET A 145 -3.50 -2.49 -11.79
N VAL A 146 -4.04 -1.94 -12.88
CA VAL A 146 -5.43 -2.14 -13.27
C VAL A 146 -5.64 -3.53 -13.86
N LEU A 147 -4.78 -3.95 -14.81
CA LEU A 147 -4.93 -5.22 -15.53
C LEU A 147 -4.72 -6.44 -14.64
N LEU A 148 -3.84 -6.35 -13.64
CA LEU A 148 -3.58 -7.44 -12.70
C LEU A 148 -4.36 -7.30 -11.39
N HIS A 149 -5.32 -6.35 -11.31
CA HIS A 149 -6.11 -6.09 -10.10
C HIS A 149 -5.27 -6.03 -8.81
N ILE A 150 -4.16 -5.30 -8.84
CA ILE A 150 -3.21 -5.28 -7.73
C ILE A 150 -3.79 -4.51 -6.55
N GLY A 151 -3.96 -5.21 -5.42
CA GLY A 151 -4.53 -4.67 -4.21
C GLY A 151 -5.98 -4.26 -4.36
N VAL A 152 -6.76 -4.98 -5.17
CA VAL A 152 -8.21 -4.76 -5.29
C VAL A 152 -8.92 -5.72 -4.36
N ARG A 153 -9.45 -5.22 -3.24
CA ARG A 153 -10.34 -6.00 -2.38
C ARG A 153 -11.78 -5.56 -2.57
N GLN A 154 -12.69 -6.54 -2.61
CA GLN A 154 -14.14 -6.34 -2.73
C GLN A 154 -14.58 -5.51 -3.95
N GLN A 155 -13.72 -5.38 -4.97
CA GLN A 155 -13.94 -4.58 -6.18
C GLN A 155 -14.31 -3.10 -5.91
N MET A 156 -13.95 -2.56 -4.73
CA MET A 156 -14.31 -1.20 -4.33
C MET A 156 -13.24 -0.18 -4.73
N LEU A 157 -11.99 -0.44 -4.34
CA LEU A 157 -10.88 0.48 -4.50
C LEU A 157 -9.63 -0.26 -4.97
N ASN A 158 -8.98 0.28 -6.01
CA ASN A 158 -7.67 -0.21 -6.45
C ASN A 158 -6.57 0.44 -5.62
N MET A 159 -6.14 -0.26 -4.56
CA MET A 159 -5.08 0.24 -3.68
C MET A 159 -3.77 0.41 -4.43
N GLY A 160 -3.47 -0.44 -5.41
CA GLY A 160 -2.21 -0.38 -6.15
C GLY A 160 -2.05 0.91 -6.95
N VAL A 161 -3.10 1.34 -7.65
CA VAL A 161 -3.13 2.62 -8.36
C VAL A 161 -2.93 3.79 -7.41
N LEU A 162 -3.58 3.77 -6.24
CA LEU A 162 -3.41 4.85 -5.26
C LEU A 162 -2.01 4.87 -4.67
N ILE A 163 -1.42 3.71 -4.36
CA ILE A 163 -0.04 3.61 -3.88
C ILE A 163 0.91 4.27 -4.88
N LEU A 164 0.77 3.95 -6.17
CA LEU A 164 1.57 4.57 -7.23
C LEU A 164 1.35 6.09 -7.27
N ALA A 165 0.10 6.54 -7.32
CA ALA A 165 -0.22 7.97 -7.39
C ALA A 165 0.32 8.76 -6.20
N PHE A 166 0.17 8.24 -4.97
CA PHE A 166 0.76 8.85 -3.77
C PHE A 166 2.28 8.86 -3.83
N ALA A 167 2.92 7.74 -4.21
CA ALA A 167 4.37 7.65 -4.32
C ALA A 167 4.93 8.67 -5.31
N THR A 168 4.28 8.82 -6.47
CA THR A 168 4.63 9.83 -7.47
C THR A 168 4.47 11.25 -6.94
N ILE A 169 3.36 11.56 -6.26
CA ILE A 169 3.15 12.87 -5.63
C ILE A 169 4.24 13.18 -4.62
N PHE A 170 4.54 12.24 -3.72
CA PHE A 170 5.55 12.42 -2.68
C PHE A 170 6.95 12.60 -3.27
N HIS A 171 7.28 11.82 -4.31
CA HIS A 171 8.58 11.92 -4.97
C HIS A 171 8.76 13.28 -5.67
N PHE A 172 7.80 13.73 -6.47
CA PHE A 172 7.94 14.97 -7.24
C PHE A 172 7.74 16.25 -6.44
N LEU A 173 6.96 16.21 -5.34
CA LEU A 173 6.64 17.38 -4.54
C LEU A 173 7.35 17.41 -3.18
N GLN A 174 8.37 16.55 -2.98
CA GLN A 174 9.15 16.50 -1.73
C GLN A 174 9.68 17.87 -1.29
N ASP A 175 10.12 18.72 -2.22
CA ASP A 175 10.67 20.06 -1.93
C ASP A 175 9.57 21.11 -1.61
N ARG A 176 8.30 20.76 -1.82
CA ARG A 176 7.13 21.65 -1.69
C ARG A 176 6.09 21.03 -0.78
N GLU A 177 6.45 20.88 0.49
CA GLU A 177 5.64 20.14 1.47
C GLU A 177 4.16 20.55 1.51
N ASN A 178 3.84 21.85 1.51
CA ASN A 178 2.44 22.30 1.52
C ASN A 178 1.68 21.85 0.26
N THR A 179 2.31 21.95 -0.91
CA THR A 179 1.70 21.50 -2.17
C THR A 179 1.56 19.98 -2.19
N MET A 180 2.56 19.25 -1.70
CA MET A 180 2.53 17.80 -1.55
C MET A 180 1.38 17.35 -0.67
N MET A 181 1.25 17.92 0.54
CA MET A 181 0.19 17.55 1.48
C MET A 181 -1.20 17.90 0.94
N LEU A 182 -1.37 19.06 0.31
CA LEU A 182 -2.66 19.47 -0.26
C LEU A 182 -3.08 18.57 -1.44
N THR A 183 -2.16 18.30 -2.37
CA THR A 183 -2.45 17.48 -3.55
C THR A 183 -2.72 16.02 -3.17
N ALA A 184 -1.88 15.42 -2.32
CA ALA A 184 -2.10 14.08 -1.80
C ALA A 184 -3.37 13.99 -0.94
N GLY A 185 -3.62 14.98 -0.08
CA GLY A 185 -4.85 15.06 0.72
C GLY A 185 -6.11 15.12 -0.16
N LEU A 186 -6.09 15.94 -1.22
CA LEU A 186 -7.18 16.02 -2.19
C LEU A 186 -7.39 14.71 -2.93
N LEU A 187 -6.32 14.07 -3.42
CA LEU A 187 -6.39 12.75 -4.06
C LEU A 187 -7.04 11.73 -3.12
N GLY A 188 -6.62 11.70 -1.86
CA GLY A 188 -7.19 10.80 -0.87
C GLY A 188 -8.66 11.11 -0.53
N ALA A 189 -9.03 12.39 -0.52
CA ALA A 189 -10.41 12.81 -0.26
C ALA A 189 -11.36 12.36 -1.38
N VAL A 190 -10.97 12.52 -2.65
CA VAL A 190 -11.79 12.07 -3.79
C VAL A 190 -11.80 10.54 -3.94
N SER A 191 -10.84 9.84 -3.33
CA SER A 191 -10.72 8.38 -3.33
C SER A 191 -11.37 7.75 -2.10
N PHE A 192 -12.67 8.00 -1.87
CA PHE A 192 -13.47 7.48 -0.74
C PHE A 192 -13.16 8.05 0.66
N LEU A 193 -12.56 9.23 0.76
CA LEU A 193 -12.21 9.95 2.00
C LEU A 193 -11.18 9.28 2.91
N ALA A 194 -11.20 7.95 3.09
CA ALA A 194 -10.33 7.23 4.01
C ALA A 194 -8.82 7.42 3.71
N PRO A 195 -8.33 7.36 2.45
CA PRO A 195 -6.94 7.71 2.17
C PRO A 195 -6.63 9.18 2.49
N GLY A 196 -7.61 10.08 2.40
CA GLY A 196 -7.47 11.48 2.84
C GLY A 196 -7.29 11.62 4.36
N ILE A 197 -7.98 10.79 5.15
CA ILE A 197 -7.76 10.69 6.60
C ILE A 197 -6.37 10.13 6.88
N GLY A 198 -5.95 9.10 6.14
CA GLY A 198 -4.59 8.57 6.18
C GLY A 198 -3.52 9.64 5.95
N MET A 199 -3.77 10.54 4.99
CA MET A 199 -2.92 11.71 4.73
C MET A 199 -2.88 12.70 5.89
N ALA A 200 -4.02 12.96 6.54
CA ALA A 200 -4.07 13.82 7.73
C ALA A 200 -3.25 13.24 8.88
N VAL A 201 -3.26 11.91 9.08
CA VAL A 201 -2.40 11.23 10.06
C VAL A 201 -0.93 11.33 9.65
N LEU A 202 -0.62 11.12 8.37
CA LEU A 202 0.73 11.24 7.82
C LEU A 202 1.31 12.66 7.98
N HIS A 203 0.47 13.68 8.01
CA HIS A 203 0.91 15.06 8.22
C HIS A 203 1.62 15.27 9.57
N TYR A 204 1.27 14.50 10.60
CA TYR A 204 1.91 14.57 11.92
C TYR A 204 3.21 13.75 12.02
N ARG A 205 3.74 13.23 10.90
CA ARG A 205 5.01 12.51 10.89
C ARG A 205 6.16 13.43 11.32
N ASN A 206 7.13 12.86 12.02
CA ASN A 206 8.47 13.39 12.12
C ASN A 206 9.30 12.45 11.26
N ASP A 207 10.12 12.99 10.34
CA ASP A 207 10.99 12.21 9.44
C ASP A 207 12.17 11.54 10.19
N GLU A 208 11.93 11.18 11.45
CA GLU A 208 12.80 10.39 12.30
C GLU A 208 12.38 8.92 12.22
N LEU A 209 13.33 8.07 11.82
CA LEU A 209 13.18 6.63 11.70
C LEU A 209 12.63 5.96 12.98
N GLY A 210 13.02 6.46 14.16
CA GLY A 210 12.59 5.93 15.46
C GLY A 210 13.07 4.51 15.80
N TYR A 211 13.84 3.83 14.93
CA TYR A 211 14.40 2.51 15.20
C TYR A 211 15.68 2.61 16.03
N SER A 212 15.72 1.96 17.19
CA SER A 212 16.97 1.79 17.94
C SER A 212 17.74 0.53 17.53
N LYS A 213 17.11 -0.46 16.87
CA LYS A 213 17.73 -1.76 16.57
C LYS A 213 17.42 -2.27 15.15
N PRO A 214 18.41 -2.82 14.41
CA PRO A 214 18.22 -3.32 13.04
C PRO A 214 17.23 -4.47 12.88
N TRP A 215 16.96 -5.27 13.91
CA TRP A 215 16.03 -6.42 13.80
C TRP A 215 14.56 -5.98 13.65
N VAL A 216 14.22 -4.76 14.08
CA VAL A 216 12.84 -4.24 14.03
C VAL A 216 12.35 -4.12 12.58
N GLN A 217 13.24 -3.87 11.62
CA GLN A 217 12.86 -3.86 10.20
C GLN A 217 12.34 -5.23 9.72
N TRP A 218 12.97 -6.31 10.18
CA TRP A 218 12.63 -7.68 9.83
C TRP A 218 11.34 -8.12 10.51
N LEU A 219 11.08 -7.60 11.72
CA LEU A 219 9.79 -7.79 12.38
C LEU A 219 8.64 -7.28 11.50
N PHE A 220 8.73 -6.07 10.94
CA PHE A 220 7.66 -5.53 10.09
C PHE A 220 7.50 -6.28 8.76
N TYR A 221 8.60 -6.79 8.19
CA TYR A 221 8.52 -7.66 7.02
C TYR A 221 7.81 -8.98 7.34
N ALA A 222 8.04 -9.57 8.51
CA ALA A 222 7.36 -10.78 8.93
C ALA A 222 5.90 -10.52 9.39
N LEU A 223 5.63 -9.35 9.95
CA LEU A 223 4.33 -9.01 10.54
C LEU A 223 3.21 -9.05 9.50
N TYR A 224 3.44 -8.53 8.30
CA TYR A 224 2.41 -8.51 7.25
C TYR A 224 1.92 -9.92 6.84
N PRO A 225 2.76 -10.85 6.34
CA PRO A 225 2.32 -12.21 6.05
C PRO A 225 1.78 -12.92 7.30
N ALA A 226 2.33 -12.66 8.49
CA ALA A 226 1.83 -13.25 9.72
C ALA A 226 0.39 -12.80 10.05
N THR A 227 0.07 -11.51 9.86
CA THR A 227 -1.30 -11.00 10.06
C THR A 227 -2.29 -11.61 9.08
N LEU A 228 -1.90 -11.77 7.81
CA LEU A 228 -2.73 -12.43 6.80
C LEU A 228 -2.94 -13.91 7.13
N LEU A 229 -1.87 -14.64 7.46
CA LEU A 229 -1.96 -16.05 7.86
C LEU A 229 -2.82 -16.24 9.11
N ALA A 230 -2.66 -15.38 10.12
CA ALA A 230 -3.49 -15.41 11.32
C ALA A 230 -4.96 -15.20 10.97
N GLY A 231 -5.27 -14.24 10.10
CA GLY A 231 -6.64 -14.04 9.61
C GLY A 231 -7.18 -15.26 8.88
N ALA A 232 -6.39 -15.83 7.98
CA ALA A 232 -6.78 -16.96 7.15
C ALA A 232 -6.97 -18.28 7.92
N LEU A 233 -6.25 -18.49 9.01
CA LEU A 233 -6.37 -19.68 9.87
C LEU A 233 -7.54 -19.61 10.86
N LEU A 234 -8.21 -18.46 10.97
CA LEU A 234 -9.34 -18.23 11.86
C LEU A 234 -10.71 -18.42 11.18
N VAL A 235 -10.69 -18.80 9.89
CA VAL A 235 -11.83 -19.22 9.04
C VAL A 235 -11.92 -20.75 9.02
#